data_AF-A0A5P9HL21-F1
#
_entry.id   AF-A0A5P9HL21-F1
#
_cell.length_a   1.000
_cell.length_b   1.000
_cell.length_c   1.000
_cell.angle_alpha   90.00
_cell.angle_beta   90.00
_cell.angle_gamma   90.00
#
_symmetry.space_group_name_H-M   'P 1'
#
loop_
_entity.id
_entity.type
_entity.pdbx_description
1 polymer ?
#
loop_
_entity_poly.entity_id
_entity_poly.type
_entity_poly.pdbx_seq_one_letter_code
_entity_poly.pdbx_strand_id
1 'polypeptide(L)'
;MKKNISFQFQANYEDFKELYKNAPYFKTIFKLAMLGNLVALITFCGYNIKENLKYAEDGTQFLILNLITVVCGFIMYFLIRFLARFLLNKGIEKRSLHAFQKDGSPYQLSFDPHAVAFFIGKHKKKVQINQSVNVHETTRNYLFYVRNGKLEDEKFFLSKEGTLEHGQRLKRVIDKVEESGLRVLKIKG
;
A
#
# COMPACT_ATOMS: atom_id res chain seq x y z
N MET A 1 -31.18 -15.85 16.78
CA MET A 1 -29.97 -15.96 15.94
C MET A 1 -29.79 -14.66 15.16
N LYS A 2 -28.74 -13.87 15.41
CA LYS A 2 -28.46 -12.70 14.55
C LYS A 2 -27.86 -13.24 13.23
N LYS A 3 -28.50 -12.93 12.11
CA LYS A 3 -28.04 -13.34 10.77
C LYS A 3 -26.71 -12.69 10.43
N ASN A 4 -25.86 -13.41 9.68
CA ASN A 4 -24.66 -12.85 9.05
C ASN A 4 -25.01 -11.58 8.26
N ILE A 5 -24.16 -10.57 8.34
CA ILE A 5 -24.33 -9.32 7.59
C ILE A 5 -23.66 -9.50 6.23
N SER A 6 -24.46 -9.68 5.18
CA SER A 6 -23.96 -9.85 3.82
C SER A 6 -23.94 -8.54 3.04
N PHE A 7 -22.87 -8.35 2.27
CA PHE A 7 -22.64 -7.25 1.35
C PHE A 7 -22.43 -7.82 -0.05
N GLN A 8 -23.09 -7.19 -1.02
CA GLN A 8 -22.89 -7.44 -2.43
C GLN A 8 -22.88 -6.10 -3.12
N PHE A 9 -21.77 -5.77 -3.78
CA PHE A 9 -21.59 -4.48 -4.44
C PHE A 9 -20.79 -4.63 -5.73
N GLN A 10 -20.94 -3.64 -6.60
CA GLN A 10 -20.24 -3.57 -7.89
C GLN A 10 -18.83 -3.03 -7.64
N ALA A 11 -17.84 -3.92 -7.57
CA ALA A 11 -16.44 -3.53 -7.48
C ALA A 11 -15.92 -3.12 -8.86
N ASN A 12 -15.18 -2.01 -8.92
CA ASN A 12 -14.49 -1.57 -10.14
C ASN A 12 -12.97 -1.78 -10.03
N TYR A 13 -12.26 -1.65 -11.14
CA TYR A 13 -10.80 -1.78 -11.18
C TYR A 13 -10.08 -0.78 -10.24
N GLU A 14 -10.63 0.43 -10.10
CA GLU A 14 -10.04 1.48 -9.26
C GLU A 14 -10.13 1.15 -7.76
N ASP A 15 -11.11 0.36 -7.32
CA ASP A 15 -11.20 -0.12 -5.93
C ASP A 15 -10.07 -1.11 -5.63
N PHE A 16 -9.78 -2.01 -6.57
CA PHE A 16 -8.62 -2.92 -6.45
C PHE A 16 -7.31 -2.14 -6.52
N LYS A 17 -7.20 -1.16 -7.44
CA LYS A 17 -6.01 -0.31 -7.52
C LYS A 17 -5.77 0.44 -6.22
N GLU A 18 -6.82 0.96 -5.59
CA GLU A 18 -6.77 1.62 -4.29
C GLU A 18 -6.35 0.67 -3.17
N LEU A 19 -6.88 -0.57 -3.15
CA LEU A 19 -6.50 -1.61 -2.21
C LEU A 19 -4.99 -1.92 -2.28
N TYR A 20 -4.45 -2.10 -3.48
CA TYR A 20 -3.03 -2.43 -3.65
C TYR A 20 -2.12 -1.22 -3.40
N LYS A 21 -2.51 -0.02 -3.87
CA LYS A 21 -1.75 1.22 -3.64
C LYS A 21 -1.58 1.54 -2.15
N ASN A 22 -2.59 1.24 -1.35
CA ASN A 22 -2.57 1.54 0.08
C ASN A 22 -1.99 0.43 0.96
N ALA A 23 -1.65 -0.73 0.38
CA ALA A 23 -1.16 -1.87 1.14
C ALA A 23 0.18 -1.54 1.86
N PRO A 24 0.34 -1.97 3.13
CA PRO A 24 1.55 -1.70 3.92
C PRO A 24 2.85 -2.15 3.24
N TYR A 25 2.82 -3.27 2.52
CA TYR A 25 3.97 -3.83 1.80
C TYR A 25 4.54 -2.86 0.75
N PHE A 26 3.69 -2.30 -0.13
CA PHE A 26 4.16 -1.35 -1.16
C PHE A 26 4.72 -0.06 -0.55
N LYS A 27 4.10 0.44 0.52
CA LYS A 27 4.61 1.59 1.28
C LYS A 27 5.99 1.30 1.88
N THR A 28 6.19 0.08 2.40
CA THR A 28 7.45 -0.35 3.00
C THR A 28 8.55 -0.51 1.96
N ILE A 29 8.28 -1.18 0.82
CA ILE A 29 9.25 -1.28 -0.28
C ILE A 29 9.65 0.11 -0.77
N PHE A 30 8.69 1.01 -0.98
CA PHE A 30 9.00 2.35 -1.46
C PHE A 30 9.90 3.10 -0.47
N LYS A 31 9.62 3.01 0.84
CA LYS A 31 10.48 3.60 1.88
C LYS A 31 11.90 3.02 1.87
N LEU A 32 12.03 1.69 1.77
CA LEU A 32 13.34 1.02 1.70
C LEU A 32 14.11 1.41 0.44
N ALA A 33 13.44 1.48 -0.71
CA ALA A 33 14.04 1.94 -1.96
C ALA A 33 14.53 3.40 -1.86
N MET A 34 13.75 4.29 -1.23
CA MET A 34 14.16 5.67 -1.01
C MET A 34 15.35 5.78 -0.06
N LEU A 35 15.36 5.01 1.03
CA LEU A 35 16.49 4.98 1.98
C LEU A 35 17.75 4.43 1.30
N GLY A 36 17.64 3.33 0.56
CA GLY A 36 18.74 2.76 -0.20
C GLY A 36 19.29 3.73 -1.25
N ASN A 37 18.42 4.45 -1.95
CA ASN A 37 18.83 5.48 -2.92
C ASN A 37 19.58 6.65 -2.26
N LEU A 38 19.16 7.07 -1.05
CA LEU A 38 19.86 8.09 -0.29
C LEU A 38 21.25 7.63 0.16
N VAL A 39 21.37 6.42 0.69
CA VAL A 39 22.65 5.83 1.09
C VAL A 39 23.58 5.70 -0.13
N ALA A 40 23.04 5.28 -1.28
CA ALA A 40 23.79 5.20 -2.53
C ALA A 40 24.32 6.57 -2.98
N LEU A 41 23.50 7.63 -2.87
CA LEU A 41 23.92 9.00 -3.18
C LEU A 41 25.07 9.47 -2.28
N ILE A 42 24.94 9.27 -0.97
CA ILE A 42 25.99 9.65 0.00
C ILE A 42 27.28 8.89 -0.29
N THR A 43 27.18 7.58 -0.55
CA THR A 43 28.34 6.74 -0.85
C THR A 43 29.00 7.15 -2.17
N PHE A 44 28.19 7.41 -3.21
CA PHE A 44 28.67 7.90 -4.50
C PHE A 44 29.41 9.23 -4.36
N CYS A 45 28.83 10.22 -3.69
CA CYS A 45 29.47 11.52 -3.47
C CYS A 45 30.75 11.37 -2.63
N GLY A 46 30.71 10.62 -1.53
CA GLY A 46 31.87 10.42 -0.65
C GLY A 46 33.04 9.73 -1.35
N TYR A 47 32.76 8.70 -2.14
CA TYR A 47 33.76 8.02 -2.95
C TYR A 47 34.38 8.96 -4.00
N ASN A 48 33.54 9.66 -4.76
CA ASN A 48 34.03 10.52 -5.83
C ASN A 48 34.74 11.78 -5.31
N ILE A 49 34.37 12.34 -4.16
CA ILE A 49 35.13 13.44 -3.54
C ILE A 49 36.56 13.00 -3.21
N LYS A 50 36.73 11.78 -2.68
CA LYS A 50 38.06 11.22 -2.39
C LYS A 50 38.87 10.98 -3.66
N GLU A 51 38.23 10.49 -4.73
CA GLU A 51 38.90 10.30 -6.01
C GLU A 51 39.25 11.63 -6.69
N ASN A 52 38.33 12.59 -6.70
CA ASN A 52 38.58 13.93 -7.27
C ASN A 52 39.77 14.62 -6.61
N LEU A 53 40.02 14.39 -5.31
CA LEU A 53 41.21 14.92 -4.62
C LEU A 53 42.52 14.39 -5.23
N LYS A 54 42.52 13.18 -5.79
CA LYS A 54 43.71 12.59 -6.43
C LYS A 54 43.93 13.10 -7.85
N TYR A 55 42.86 13.49 -8.55
CA TYR A 55 42.90 13.91 -9.94
C TYR A 55 42.94 15.43 -10.13
N ALA A 56 42.61 16.21 -9.10
CA ALA A 56 42.66 17.66 -9.16
C ALA A 56 44.09 18.17 -9.05
N GLU A 57 44.50 19.02 -9.99
CA GLU A 57 45.81 19.67 -9.99
C GLU A 57 45.83 20.90 -9.06
N ASP A 58 44.67 21.54 -8.88
CA ASP A 58 44.49 22.68 -7.98
C ASP A 58 43.11 22.67 -7.27
N GLY A 59 42.92 23.62 -6.34
CA GLY A 59 41.69 23.75 -5.55
C GLY A 59 40.46 24.16 -6.37
N THR A 60 40.64 24.87 -7.48
CA THR A 60 39.54 25.29 -8.36
C THR A 60 39.02 24.08 -9.14
N GLN A 61 39.92 23.27 -9.70
CA GLN A 61 39.58 22.04 -10.40
C GLN A 61 38.92 21.04 -9.46
N PHE A 62 39.40 20.90 -8.22
CA PHE A 62 38.76 20.07 -7.20
C PHE A 62 37.31 20.50 -6.93
N LEU A 63 37.07 21.82 -6.82
CA LEU A 63 35.73 22.37 -6.60
C LEU A 63 34.81 22.09 -7.78
N ILE A 64 35.28 22.28 -9.02
CA ILE A 64 34.51 22.01 -10.24
C ILE A 64 34.14 20.53 -10.34
N LEU A 65 35.10 19.62 -10.13
CA LEU A 65 34.86 18.16 -10.19
C LEU A 65 33.84 17.70 -9.14
N ASN A 66 33.92 18.25 -7.93
CA ASN A 66 32.95 17.95 -6.88
C ASN A 66 31.56 18.52 -7.19
N LEU A 67 31.47 19.72 -7.77
CA LEU A 67 30.19 20.28 -8.21
C LEU A 67 29.53 19.38 -9.26
N ILE A 68 30.28 18.96 -10.28
CA ILE A 68 29.79 18.04 -11.32
C ILE A 68 29.35 16.72 -10.70
N THR A 69 30.16 16.16 -9.79
CA THR A 69 29.83 14.92 -9.07
C THR A 69 28.50 15.04 -8.33
N VAL A 70 28.29 16.12 -7.58
CA VAL A 70 27.06 16.37 -6.83
C VAL A 70 25.87 16.51 -7.79
N VAL A 71 26.02 17.28 -8.87
CA VAL A 71 24.96 17.45 -9.89
C VAL A 71 24.60 16.12 -10.54
N CYS A 72 25.58 15.33 -10.98
CA CYS A 72 25.35 13.99 -11.52
C CYS A 72 24.68 13.06 -10.51
N GLY A 73 25.12 13.11 -9.24
CA GLY A 73 24.50 12.37 -8.15
C GLY A 73 23.02 12.70 -7.98
N PHE A 74 22.67 13.99 -7.98
CA PHE A 74 21.28 14.43 -7.90
C PHE A 74 20.45 13.97 -9.11
N ILE A 75 20.98 14.09 -10.33
CA ILE A 75 20.30 13.61 -11.54
C ILE A 75 20.01 12.10 -11.41
N MET A 76 21.01 11.30 -11.03
CA MET A 76 20.85 9.86 -10.83
C MET A 76 19.84 9.54 -9.71
N TYR A 77 19.87 10.28 -8.60
CA TYR A 77 18.91 10.13 -7.52
C TYR A 77 17.46 10.32 -8.00
N PHE A 78 17.19 11.36 -8.79
CA PHE A 78 15.86 11.61 -9.35
C PHE A 78 15.46 10.56 -10.38
N LEU A 79 16.38 10.10 -11.24
CA LEU A 79 16.13 9.03 -12.22
C LEU A 79 15.75 7.71 -11.53
N ILE A 80 16.53 7.29 -10.53
CA ILE A 80 16.25 6.07 -9.75
C ILE A 80 14.90 6.20 -9.03
N ARG A 81 14.63 7.37 -8.43
CA ARG A 81 13.34 7.64 -7.78
C ARG A 81 12.17 7.55 -8.75
N PHE A 82 12.31 8.11 -9.95
CA PHE A 82 11.31 8.03 -11.01
C PHE A 82 11.08 6.57 -11.43
N LEU A 83 12.16 5.84 -11.71
CA LEU A 83 12.08 4.45 -12.15
C LEU A 83 11.47 3.54 -11.07
N ALA A 84 11.84 3.72 -9.81
CA ALA A 84 11.27 2.98 -8.69
C ALA A 84 9.76 3.22 -8.56
N ARG A 85 9.31 4.49 -8.68
CA ARG A 85 7.87 4.81 -8.71
C ARG A 85 7.16 4.16 -9.89
N PHE A 86 7.75 4.23 -11.07
CA PHE A 86 7.18 3.65 -12.28
C PHE A 86 7.02 2.13 -12.18
N LEU A 87 8.08 1.42 -11.75
CA LEU A 87 8.06 -0.03 -11.59
C LEU A 87 7.06 -0.48 -10.52
N LEU A 88 6.99 0.22 -9.38
CA LEU A 88 6.02 -0.09 -8.33
C LEU A 88 4.58 0.15 -8.81
N ASN A 89 4.32 1.24 -9.51
CA ASN A 89 2.99 1.52 -10.08
C ASN A 89 2.58 0.46 -11.09
N LYS A 90 3.48 0.04 -12.00
CA LYS A 90 3.21 -1.09 -12.90
C LYS A 90 2.94 -2.39 -12.15
N GLY A 91 3.67 -2.66 -11.08
CA GLY A 91 3.44 -3.82 -10.21
C GLY A 91 2.06 -3.79 -9.54
N ILE A 92 1.64 -2.61 -9.06
CA ILE A 92 0.31 -2.38 -8.48
C ILE A 92 -0.76 -2.61 -9.55
N GLU A 93 -0.63 -2.03 -10.74
CA GLU A 93 -1.59 -2.19 -11.85
C GLU A 93 -1.76 -3.66 -12.22
N LYS A 94 -0.65 -4.37 -12.45
CA LYS A 94 -0.68 -5.79 -12.81
C LYS A 94 -1.39 -6.64 -11.76
N ARG A 95 -1.09 -6.43 -10.47
CA ARG A 95 -1.73 -7.19 -9.38
C ARG A 95 -3.19 -6.81 -9.17
N SER A 96 -3.52 -5.53 -9.34
CA SER A 96 -4.90 -5.04 -9.23
C SER A 96 -5.77 -5.60 -10.34
N LEU A 97 -5.25 -5.65 -11.57
CA LEU A 97 -5.94 -6.22 -12.72
C LEU A 97 -6.20 -7.71 -12.51
N HIS A 98 -5.21 -8.45 -12.04
CA HIS A 98 -5.37 -9.87 -11.73
C HIS A 98 -6.42 -10.12 -10.64
N ALA A 99 -6.41 -9.32 -9.57
CA ALA A 99 -7.42 -9.41 -8.51
C ALA A 99 -8.82 -9.07 -9.00
N PHE A 100 -8.96 -8.03 -9.84
CA PHE A 100 -10.22 -7.65 -10.45
C PHE A 100 -10.77 -8.74 -11.38
N GLN A 101 -9.91 -9.40 -12.17
CA GLN A 101 -10.33 -10.53 -13.03
C GLN A 101 -10.79 -11.74 -12.22
N LYS A 102 -10.17 -12.00 -11.06
CA LYS A 102 -10.46 -13.16 -10.21
C LYS A 102 -11.72 -12.96 -9.36
N ASP A 103 -11.76 -11.86 -8.62
CA ASP A 103 -12.76 -11.58 -7.59
C ASP A 103 -13.70 -10.44 -8.03
N GLY A 104 -13.77 -10.14 -9.32
CA GLY A 104 -14.51 -9.00 -9.86
C GLY A 104 -15.99 -8.95 -9.53
N SER A 105 -16.71 -8.09 -10.22
CA SER A 105 -18.11 -7.85 -9.89
C SER A 105 -19.03 -9.03 -10.25
N PRO A 106 -20.02 -9.40 -9.41
CA PRO A 106 -20.34 -8.80 -8.10
C PRO A 106 -19.39 -9.27 -7.00
N TYR A 107 -18.83 -8.31 -6.26
CA TYR A 107 -18.00 -8.59 -5.10
C TYR A 107 -18.89 -8.95 -3.91
N GLN A 108 -18.60 -10.08 -3.28
CA GLN A 108 -19.37 -10.61 -2.17
C GLN A 108 -18.52 -10.70 -0.91
N LEU A 109 -19.06 -10.18 0.19
CA LEU A 109 -18.42 -10.19 1.49
C LEU A 109 -19.48 -10.39 2.56
N SER A 110 -19.25 -11.29 3.51
CA SER A 110 -20.15 -11.49 4.65
C SER A 110 -19.40 -11.33 5.94
N PHE A 111 -20.02 -10.71 6.93
CA PHE A 111 -19.49 -10.56 8.27
C PHE A 111 -20.32 -11.39 9.25
N ASP A 112 -19.65 -12.21 10.05
CA ASP A 112 -20.22 -12.93 11.18
C ASP A 112 -19.89 -12.14 12.47
N PRO A 113 -20.89 -11.48 13.10
CA PRO A 113 -20.69 -10.72 14.32
C PRO A 113 -20.33 -11.56 15.54
N HIS A 114 -20.63 -12.86 15.54
CA HIS A 114 -20.32 -13.76 16.66
C HIS A 114 -18.87 -14.21 16.62
N ALA A 115 -18.41 -14.62 15.43
CA ALA A 115 -17.02 -15.04 15.23
C ALA A 115 -16.06 -13.87 15.00
N VAL A 116 -16.58 -12.63 14.89
CA VAL A 116 -15.87 -11.42 14.47
C VAL A 116 -14.99 -11.74 13.25
N ALA A 117 -15.62 -12.24 12.20
CA ALA A 117 -14.90 -12.76 11.03
C ALA A 117 -15.58 -12.36 9.72
N PHE A 118 -14.75 -12.06 8.72
CA PHE A 118 -15.18 -11.86 7.35
C PHE A 118 -15.08 -13.15 6.55
N PHE A 119 -16.02 -13.34 5.63
CA PHE A 119 -16.03 -14.36 4.61
C PHE A 119 -15.97 -13.67 3.26
N ILE A 120 -14.88 -13.86 2.54
CA ILE A 120 -14.55 -13.07 1.34
C ILE A 120 -14.69 -13.94 0.09
N GLY A 121 -15.34 -13.37 -0.93
CA GLY A 121 -15.45 -13.96 -2.26
C GLY A 121 -16.29 -15.23 -2.33
N LYS A 122 -16.33 -15.82 -3.52
CA LYS A 122 -17.14 -17.02 -3.82
C LYS A 122 -16.74 -18.24 -2.98
N HIS A 123 -15.45 -18.35 -2.63
CA HIS A 123 -14.92 -19.44 -1.82
C HIS A 123 -15.12 -19.25 -0.31
N LYS A 124 -15.76 -18.15 0.12
CA LYS A 124 -16.02 -17.81 1.54
C LYS A 124 -14.78 -17.99 2.41
N LYS A 125 -13.66 -17.43 1.96
CA LYS A 125 -12.42 -17.49 2.72
C LYS A 125 -12.62 -16.74 4.05
N LYS A 126 -12.47 -17.47 5.17
CA LYS A 126 -12.65 -16.91 6.51
C LYS A 126 -11.42 -16.11 6.94
N VAL A 127 -11.64 -14.88 7.36
CA VAL A 127 -10.64 -13.97 7.91
C VAL A 127 -11.12 -13.51 9.28
N GLN A 128 -10.43 -13.94 10.33
CA GLN A 128 -10.71 -13.45 11.68
C GLN A 128 -10.22 -12.01 11.84
N ILE A 129 -11.05 -11.19 12.48
CA ILE A 129 -10.69 -9.85 12.90
C ILE A 129 -10.06 -9.94 14.29
N ASN A 130 -8.75 -9.75 14.30
CA ASN A 130 -7.92 -9.69 15.50
C ASN A 130 -6.85 -8.62 15.30
N GLN A 131 -5.93 -8.46 16.26
CA GLN A 131 -4.86 -7.46 16.23
C GLN A 131 -3.91 -7.54 15.01
N SER A 132 -3.97 -8.59 14.19
CA SER A 132 -3.20 -8.68 12.95
C SER A 132 -3.82 -7.92 11.78
N VAL A 133 -5.05 -7.41 11.93
CA VAL A 133 -5.78 -6.70 10.87
C VAL A 133 -5.57 -5.20 11.00
N ASN A 134 -5.07 -4.58 9.94
CA ASN A 134 -5.03 -3.13 9.79
C ASN A 134 -6.20 -2.68 8.91
N VAL A 135 -6.97 -1.71 9.40
CA VAL A 135 -8.10 -1.13 8.68
C VAL A 135 -7.77 0.30 8.29
N HIS A 136 -7.86 0.60 7.01
CA HIS A 136 -7.64 1.92 6.46
C HIS A 136 -8.92 2.45 5.84
N GLU A 137 -9.30 3.66 6.23
CA GLU A 137 -10.44 4.34 5.68
C GLU A 137 -9.99 5.27 4.54
N THR A 138 -10.63 5.17 3.38
CA THR A 138 -10.50 6.10 2.25
C THR A 138 -11.84 6.77 1.94
N THR A 139 -11.88 7.68 0.98
CA THR A 139 -13.13 8.36 0.59
C THR A 139 -14.22 7.36 0.15
N ARG A 140 -13.83 6.29 -0.56
CA ARG A 140 -14.77 5.32 -1.16
C ARG A 140 -14.89 4.02 -0.37
N ASN A 141 -13.82 3.59 0.30
CA ASN A 141 -13.70 2.22 0.77
C ASN A 141 -13.14 2.14 2.20
N TYR A 142 -13.50 1.08 2.92
CA TYR A 142 -12.69 0.57 4.03
C TYR A 142 -11.80 -0.56 3.50
N LEU A 143 -10.48 -0.42 3.66
CA LEU A 143 -9.47 -1.36 3.19
C LEU A 143 -8.95 -2.17 4.37
N PHE A 144 -8.96 -3.49 4.25
CA PHE A 144 -8.53 -4.40 5.29
C PHE A 144 -7.26 -5.12 4.82
N TYR A 145 -6.24 -5.15 5.69
CA TYR A 145 -4.98 -5.86 5.45
C TYR A 145 -4.66 -6.74 6.65
N VAL A 146 -4.57 -8.05 6.43
CA VAL A 146 -4.40 -9.04 7.50
C VAL A 146 -2.99 -9.60 7.44
N ARG A 147 -2.25 -9.45 8.54
CA ARG A 147 -0.87 -9.92 8.66
C ARG A 147 -0.83 -11.37 9.13
N ASN A 148 -0.80 -12.31 8.19
CA ASN A 148 -0.89 -13.75 8.49
C ASN A 148 0.47 -14.47 8.58
N GLY A 149 1.58 -13.74 8.77
CA GLY A 149 2.94 -14.32 8.88
C GLY A 149 3.47 -14.96 7.58
N LYS A 150 2.63 -15.13 6.56
CA LYS A 150 2.99 -15.51 5.19
C LYS A 150 3.23 -14.26 4.34
N LEU A 151 4.00 -14.40 3.27
CA LEU A 151 4.25 -13.34 2.28
C LEU A 151 2.97 -12.79 1.62
N GLU A 152 1.87 -13.54 1.69
CA GLU A 152 0.55 -13.10 1.24
C GLU A 152 -0.31 -12.65 2.43
N ASP A 153 -0.33 -11.34 2.66
CA ASP A 153 -1.34 -10.72 3.51
C ASP A 153 -2.71 -10.81 2.81
N GLU A 154 -3.72 -11.33 3.51
CA GLU A 154 -5.10 -11.24 3.02
C GLU A 154 -5.48 -9.78 2.94
N LYS A 155 -6.12 -9.40 1.85
CA LYS A 155 -6.56 -8.02 1.64
C LYS A 155 -7.87 -8.00 0.91
N PHE A 156 -8.75 -7.13 1.37
CA PHE A 156 -10.09 -6.97 0.85
C PHE A 156 -10.58 -5.58 1.20
N PHE A 157 -11.70 -5.20 0.62
CA PHE A 157 -12.32 -3.92 0.90
C PHE A 157 -13.82 -4.08 1.07
N LEU A 158 -14.39 -3.07 1.73
CA LEU A 158 -15.82 -2.91 1.90
C LEU A 158 -16.19 -1.52 1.40
N SER A 159 -16.98 -1.45 0.34
CA SER A 159 -17.41 -0.17 -0.24
C SER A 159 -18.30 0.60 0.72
N LYS A 160 -18.11 1.92 0.76
CA LYS A 160 -18.99 2.85 1.47
C LYS A 160 -20.21 3.22 0.66
N GLU A 161 -20.14 3.06 -0.66
CA GLU A 161 -21.23 3.36 -1.58
C GLU A 161 -22.30 2.26 -1.51
N GLY A 162 -23.57 2.68 -1.46
CA GLY A 162 -24.70 1.76 -1.41
C GLY A 162 -25.98 2.45 -0.95
N THR A 163 -27.03 1.65 -0.72
CA THR A 163 -28.31 2.13 -0.22
C THR A 163 -28.23 2.54 1.26
N LEU A 164 -29.29 3.18 1.79
CA LEU A 164 -29.38 3.48 3.22
C LEU A 164 -29.20 2.23 4.10
N GLU A 165 -29.76 1.10 3.67
CA GLU A 165 -29.60 -0.18 4.37
C GLU A 165 -28.15 -0.67 4.37
N HIS A 166 -27.44 -0.51 3.24
CA HIS A 166 -26.01 -0.78 3.15
C HIS A 166 -25.23 0.06 4.16
N GLY A 167 -25.53 1.36 4.26
CA GLY A 167 -24.91 2.26 5.24
C GLY A 167 -25.15 1.83 6.69
N GLN A 168 -26.37 1.38 7.03
CA GLN A 168 -26.69 0.86 8.37
C GLN A 168 -25.99 -0.47 8.68
N ARG A 169 -25.84 -1.35 7.69
CA ARG A 169 -25.07 -2.61 7.82
C ARG A 169 -23.59 -2.31 7.98
N LEU A 170 -23.06 -1.39 7.18
CA LEU A 170 -21.68 -0.95 7.22
C LEU A 170 -21.31 -0.36 8.58
N LYS A 171 -22.12 0.58 9.09
CA LYS A 171 -21.91 1.19 10.41
C LYS A 171 -21.82 0.11 11.49
N ARG A 172 -22.76 -0.83 11.52
CA ARG A 172 -22.74 -1.95 12.49
C ARG A 172 -21.48 -2.80 12.41
N VAL A 173 -20.93 -3.02 11.23
CA VAL A 173 -19.68 -3.77 11.04
C VAL A 173 -18.49 -2.98 11.54
N ILE A 174 -18.40 -1.70 11.20
CA ILE A 174 -17.29 -0.84 11.63
C ILE A 174 -17.30 -0.66 13.15
N ASP A 175 -18.47 -0.40 13.76
CA ASP A 175 -18.63 -0.32 15.21
C ASP A 175 -18.11 -1.61 15.88
N LYS A 176 -18.45 -2.79 15.34
CA LYS A 176 -17.95 -4.09 15.84
C LYS A 176 -16.44 -4.29 15.67
N VAL A 177 -15.87 -3.79 14.57
CA VAL A 177 -14.43 -3.84 14.33
C VAL A 177 -13.70 -2.96 15.35
N GLU A 178 -14.22 -1.77 15.63
CA GLU A 178 -13.65 -0.85 16.63
C GLU A 178 -13.79 -1.39 18.06
N GLU A 179 -14.94 -1.97 18.42
CA GLU A 179 -15.17 -2.67 19.69
C GLU A 179 -14.18 -3.82 19.92
N SER A 180 -13.67 -4.43 18.85
CA SER A 180 -12.67 -5.51 18.91
C SER A 180 -11.25 -5.00 19.20
N GLY A 181 -11.09 -3.70 19.49
CA GLY A 181 -9.82 -3.07 19.83
C GLY A 181 -8.98 -2.67 18.61
N LEU A 182 -9.53 -2.74 17.39
CA LEU A 182 -8.85 -2.31 16.18
C LEU A 182 -9.09 -0.83 15.91
N ARG A 183 -8.04 -0.11 15.52
CA ARG A 183 -8.14 1.29 15.11
C ARG A 183 -8.34 1.39 13.61
N VAL A 184 -9.36 2.14 13.19
CA VAL A 184 -9.55 2.53 11.79
C VAL A 184 -8.66 3.74 11.50
N LEU A 185 -7.69 3.57 10.60
CA LEU A 185 -6.73 4.60 10.24
C LEU A 185 -7.23 5.39 9.03
N LYS A 186 -7.57 6.67 9.23
CA LYS A 186 -7.94 7.57 8.13
C LYS A 186 -6.75 7.87 7.22
N ILE A 187 -6.88 7.55 5.94
CA ILE A 187 -5.94 7.99 4.91
C ILE A 187 -6.42 9.34 4.39
N LYS A 188 -5.67 10.42 4.68
CA LYS A 188 -5.87 11.70 3.99
C LYS A 188 -5.42 11.51 2.53
N GLY A 189 -6.32 11.79 1.59
CA GLY A 189 -6.09 11.71 0.15
C GLY A 189 -5.04 12.70 -0.33
#